data_AF-B3DYH0-F1
#
_entry.id   AF-B3DYH0-F1
#
_cell.length_a   1.000
_cell.length_b   1.000
_cell.length_c   1.000
_cell.angle_alpha   90.00
_cell.angle_beta   90.00
_cell.angle_gamma   90.00
#
_symmetry.space_group_name_H-M   'P 1'
#
loop_
_entity.id
_entity.type
_entity.pdbx_description
1 polymer ?
#
loop_
_entity_poly.entity_id
_entity_poly.type
_entity_poly.pdbx_seq_one_letter_code
_entity_poly.pdbx_strand_id
1 'polypeptide(L)'
;MQWEFFPALSFPTLKHGLSLRYPRDPDHPQTEEPLLRNSLGGIGLHASIPIARAGQPHGEAVAVLKDKTELYFPQADGLLTALPHVLLAIRIADCAALYLFDPRNSAIGLVHSGKKGTQLRIATKAVLEMKKNFESNPSDLIVQISPCIRFPHYEVDFVSDIIDQLKSCGVEKIFDSGKCTACQLERYFSYRAEKGNTGRMWAVLGLFPQ
;
A
#
# COMPACT_ATOMS: atom_id res chain seq x y z
N MET A 1 6.54 11.47 -12.26
CA MET A 1 5.84 10.22 -11.88
C MET A 1 4.34 10.46 -12.05
N GLN A 2 3.62 9.53 -12.66
CA GLN A 2 2.16 9.58 -12.77
C GLN A 2 1.52 8.70 -11.69
N TRP A 3 0.25 8.94 -11.38
CA TRP A 3 -0.47 8.27 -10.30
C TRP A 3 -1.74 7.60 -10.82
N GLU A 4 -2.00 6.40 -10.31
CA GLU A 4 -3.27 5.71 -10.41
C GLU A 4 -4.04 5.86 -9.10
N PHE A 5 -5.31 6.21 -9.21
CA PHE A 5 -6.22 6.39 -8.08
C PHE A 5 -7.32 5.34 -8.09
N PHE A 6 -7.82 5.02 -6.91
CA PHE A 6 -8.87 4.03 -6.73
C PHE A 6 -10.19 4.70 -6.33
N PRO A 7 -11.31 4.50 -7.07
CA PRO A 7 -12.61 5.09 -6.76
C PRO A 7 -13.13 4.76 -5.37
N ALA A 8 -12.84 3.55 -4.86
CA ALA A 8 -13.22 3.12 -3.52
C ALA A 8 -12.63 3.98 -2.39
N LEU A 9 -11.57 4.75 -2.69
CA LEU A 9 -10.88 5.61 -1.72
C LEU A 9 -11.05 7.10 -2.05
N SER A 10 -12.00 7.47 -2.91
CA SER A 10 -12.28 8.87 -3.29
C SER A 10 -13.01 9.63 -2.17
N PHE A 11 -12.35 9.80 -1.03
CA PHE A 11 -12.83 10.58 0.11
C PHE A 11 -12.10 11.93 0.17
N PRO A 12 -12.81 13.04 0.48
CA PRO A 12 -12.18 14.36 0.58
C PRO A 12 -11.02 14.42 1.60
N THR A 13 -11.12 13.60 2.65
CA THR A 13 -10.13 13.50 3.73
C THR A 13 -8.95 12.60 3.40
N LEU A 14 -8.96 11.90 2.27
CA LEU A 14 -7.88 11.01 1.87
C LEU A 14 -7.04 11.61 0.75
N LYS A 15 -5.73 11.35 0.84
CA LYS A 15 -4.81 11.45 -0.28
C LYS A 15 -4.17 10.09 -0.47
N HIS A 16 -4.32 9.52 -1.65
CA HIS A 16 -3.81 8.18 -1.97
C HIS A 16 -3.29 8.12 -3.39
N GLY A 17 -2.57 7.05 -3.69
CA GLY A 17 -2.21 6.70 -5.05
C GLY A 17 -1.32 5.48 -5.13
N LEU A 18 -1.28 4.88 -6.31
CA LEU A 18 -0.20 3.99 -6.73
C LEU A 18 0.56 4.69 -7.85
N SER A 19 1.86 4.88 -7.70
CA SER A 19 2.66 5.45 -8.78
C SER A 19 2.67 4.48 -9.96
N LEU A 20 2.53 4.99 -11.17
CA LEU A 20 2.84 4.23 -12.38
C LEU A 20 4.36 4.16 -12.58
N ARG A 21 4.78 3.28 -13.50
CA ARG A 21 6.15 3.18 -13.98
C ARG A 21 6.69 4.55 -14.36
N TYR A 22 7.93 4.80 -13.98
CA TYR A 22 8.63 6.04 -14.24
C TYR A 22 10.03 5.75 -14.80
N PRO A 23 10.64 6.68 -15.57
CA PRO A 23 11.98 6.49 -16.11
C PRO A 23 12.99 6.20 -14.99
N ARG A 24 13.86 5.22 -15.23
CA ARG A 24 14.97 4.86 -14.34
C ARG A 24 16.24 4.78 -15.17
N ASP A 25 17.33 5.28 -14.61
CA ASP A 25 18.68 5.00 -15.10
C ASP A 25 19.20 3.75 -14.35
N PRO A 26 19.44 2.61 -15.05
CA PRO A 26 20.00 1.41 -14.43
C PRO A 26 21.44 1.60 -13.91
N ASP A 27 22.21 2.49 -14.54
CA ASP A 27 23.61 2.76 -14.21
C ASP A 27 23.74 3.80 -13.09
N HIS A 28 22.72 4.65 -12.95
CA HIS A 28 22.61 5.62 -11.86
C HIS A 28 21.34 5.36 -11.04
N PRO A 29 21.36 4.40 -10.10
CA PRO A 29 20.22 4.14 -9.23
C PRO A 29 19.84 5.41 -8.47
N GLN A 30 18.77 6.05 -8.94
CA GLN A 30 18.26 7.27 -8.34
C GLN A 30 17.77 6.96 -6.92
N THR A 31 18.00 7.88 -5.99
CA THR A 31 17.36 7.80 -4.68
C THR A 31 15.84 7.91 -4.88
N GLU A 32 15.11 6.85 -4.55
CA GLU A 32 13.68 6.75 -4.85
C GLU A 32 12.84 7.76 -4.04
N GLU A 33 13.35 8.23 -2.90
CA GLU A 33 12.64 9.16 -2.01
C GLU A 33 12.52 10.59 -2.58
N PRO A 34 13.59 11.23 -3.09
CA PRO A 34 13.44 12.50 -3.82
C PRO A 34 12.45 12.44 -4.99
N LEU A 35 12.43 11.33 -5.74
CA LEU A 35 11.45 11.13 -6.81
C LEU A 35 10.02 11.10 -6.28
N LEU A 36 9.78 10.37 -5.19
CA LEU A 36 8.50 10.36 -4.50
C LEU A 36 8.11 11.78 -4.08
N ARG A 37 8.98 12.49 -3.35
CA ARG A 37 8.71 13.85 -2.82
C ARG A 37 8.35 14.84 -3.92
N ASN A 38 9.12 14.85 -5.01
CA ASN A 38 8.89 15.76 -6.14
C ASN A 38 7.60 15.43 -6.90
N SER A 39 7.06 14.21 -6.75
CA SER A 39 5.82 13.79 -7.40
C SER A 39 4.55 14.01 -6.57
N LEU A 40 4.66 14.40 -5.30
CA LEU A 40 3.53 14.53 -4.39
C LEU A 40 2.52 15.60 -4.81
N GLY A 41 2.94 16.60 -5.59
CA GLY A 41 2.03 17.57 -6.19
C GLY A 41 0.95 16.92 -7.05
N GLY A 42 1.25 15.78 -7.68
CA GLY A 42 0.29 15.00 -8.47
C GLY A 42 -0.83 14.33 -7.66
N ILE A 43 -0.66 14.23 -6.34
CA ILE A 43 -1.72 13.79 -5.41
C ILE A 43 -2.19 14.94 -4.50
N GLY A 44 -1.87 16.18 -4.84
CA GLY A 44 -2.28 17.38 -4.10
C GLY A 44 -1.58 17.56 -2.76
N LEU A 45 -0.33 17.12 -2.64
CA LEU A 45 0.49 17.25 -1.42
C LEU A 45 1.79 18.01 -1.67
N HIS A 46 2.26 18.72 -0.64
CA HIS A 46 3.56 19.39 -0.68
C HIS A 46 4.70 18.41 -0.36
N ALA A 47 5.87 18.62 -0.96
CA ALA A 47 7.05 17.75 -0.81
C ALA A 47 7.58 17.65 0.63
N SER A 48 7.24 18.62 1.49
CA SER A 48 7.65 18.68 2.90
C SER A 48 6.79 17.84 3.84
N ILE A 49 5.73 17.19 3.35
CA ILE A 49 4.88 16.39 4.22
C ILE A 49 5.70 15.26 4.89
N PRO A 50 5.46 14.95 6.17
CA PRO A 50 6.03 13.77 6.80
C PRO A 50 5.60 12.51 6.05
N ILE A 51 6.57 11.62 5.75
CA ILE A 51 6.34 10.35 5.07
C ILE A 51 6.80 9.21 5.98
N ALA A 52 5.88 8.41 6.47
CA ALA A 52 6.16 7.18 7.19
C ALA A 52 6.36 6.02 6.22
N ARG A 53 7.44 5.23 6.38
CA ARG A 53 7.79 4.14 5.47
C ARG A 53 8.04 2.82 6.18
N ALA A 54 7.64 1.74 5.54
CA ALA A 54 7.93 0.38 5.96
C ALA A 54 9.23 -0.14 5.32
N GLY A 55 10.01 -0.96 6.03
CA GLY A 55 11.23 -1.58 5.51
C GLY A 55 10.98 -2.79 4.60
N GLN A 56 9.85 -3.47 4.78
CA GLN A 56 9.34 -4.57 3.97
C GLN A 56 10.28 -5.79 3.86
N PRO A 57 10.67 -6.42 5.00
CA PRO A 57 11.43 -7.68 5.01
C PRO A 57 10.60 -8.90 4.53
N HIS A 58 9.39 -8.69 3.99
CA HIS A 58 8.45 -9.72 3.56
C HIS A 58 7.99 -10.61 4.73
N GLY A 59 7.78 -9.98 5.88
CA GLY A 59 7.18 -10.57 7.08
C GLY A 59 5.70 -10.24 7.20
N GLU A 60 5.25 -10.12 8.44
CA GLU A 60 3.85 -9.96 8.84
C GLU A 60 3.64 -8.83 9.85
N ALA A 61 4.73 -8.12 10.18
CA ALA A 61 4.69 -7.06 11.18
C ALA A 61 4.00 -5.82 10.61
N VAL A 62 3.07 -5.29 11.39
CA VAL A 62 2.34 -4.06 11.08
C VAL A 62 2.65 -3.07 12.19
N ALA A 63 3.28 -1.95 11.86
CA ALA A 63 3.60 -0.90 12.82
C ALA A 63 2.44 0.10 12.93
N VAL A 64 2.19 0.58 14.14
CA VAL A 64 1.19 1.62 14.43
C VAL A 64 1.92 2.92 14.70
N LEU A 65 1.77 3.89 13.80
CA LEU A 65 2.35 5.21 13.93
C LEU A 65 1.50 6.07 14.88
N LYS A 66 2.05 6.36 16.06
CA LYS A 66 1.37 7.10 17.14
C LYS A 66 1.77 8.58 17.23
N ASP A 67 2.95 8.94 16.73
CA ASP A 67 3.42 10.31 16.57
C ASP A 67 4.25 10.44 15.28
N LYS A 68 4.87 11.59 15.02
CA LYS A 68 5.65 11.85 13.80
C LYS A 68 7.17 11.90 14.06
N THR A 69 7.64 11.35 15.18
CA THR A 69 9.07 11.38 15.58
C THR A 69 9.86 10.29 14.85
N GLU A 70 9.33 9.06 14.80
CA GLU A 70 9.89 7.94 14.05
C GLU A 70 9.01 7.63 12.84
N LEU A 71 9.57 7.81 11.65
CA LEU A 71 8.86 7.66 10.37
C LEU A 71 9.41 6.51 9.52
N TYR A 72 10.31 5.69 10.05
CA TYR A 72 10.85 4.55 9.32
C TYR A 72 10.83 3.30 10.19
N PHE A 73 10.11 2.28 9.72
CA PHE A 73 9.89 1.03 10.45
C PHE A 73 10.54 -0.13 9.68
N PRO A 74 11.83 -0.42 9.92
CA PRO A 74 12.62 -1.34 9.09
C PRO A 74 12.12 -2.78 9.09
N GLN A 75 11.42 -3.19 10.16
CA GLN A 75 10.92 -4.57 10.32
C GLN A 75 9.45 -4.73 9.95
N ALA A 76 8.76 -3.65 9.56
CA ALA A 76 7.35 -3.69 9.21
C ALA A 76 7.14 -3.90 7.71
N ASP A 77 6.04 -4.57 7.37
CA ASP A 77 5.48 -4.68 6.02
C ASP A 77 4.17 -3.88 5.90
N GLY A 78 3.55 -3.50 7.01
CA GLY A 78 2.40 -2.60 7.02
C GLY A 78 2.55 -1.46 8.02
N LEU A 79 1.88 -0.35 7.72
CA LEU A 79 1.78 0.81 8.61
C LEU A 79 0.31 1.14 8.82
N LEU A 80 -0.06 1.49 10.05
CA LEU A 80 -1.39 2.01 10.39
C LEU A 80 -1.27 3.33 11.15
N THR A 81 -2.25 4.22 11.00
CA THR A 81 -2.32 5.45 11.80
C THR A 81 -3.71 6.08 11.76
N ALA A 82 -4.01 6.89 12.77
CA ALA A 82 -5.11 7.86 12.76
C ALA A 82 -4.60 9.32 12.77
N LEU A 83 -3.28 9.52 12.62
CA LEU A 83 -2.70 10.85 12.62
C LEU A 83 -3.03 11.60 11.31
N PRO A 84 -3.49 12.86 11.39
CA PRO A 84 -3.66 13.69 10.21
C PRO A 84 -2.30 14.22 9.72
N HIS A 85 -2.25 14.62 8.46
CA HIS A 85 -1.11 15.27 7.81
C HIS A 85 0.19 14.46 7.89
N VAL A 86 0.09 13.15 7.64
CA VAL A 86 1.22 12.24 7.42
C VAL A 86 0.87 11.28 6.30
N LEU A 87 1.85 10.97 5.45
CA LEU A 87 1.70 10.05 4.33
C LEU A 87 2.35 8.71 4.69
N LEU A 88 1.60 7.62 4.64
CA LEU A 88 2.15 6.26 4.66
C LEU A 88 2.65 5.92 3.27
N ALA A 89 3.81 5.26 3.17
CA ALA A 89 4.39 4.85 1.89
C ALA A 89 5.02 3.46 1.98
N ILE A 90 4.69 2.61 1.00
CA ILE A 90 5.32 1.31 0.77
C ILE A 90 5.68 1.17 -0.71
N ARG A 91 6.58 0.23 -1.02
CA ARG A 91 7.02 -0.05 -2.38
C ARG A 91 6.54 -1.41 -2.85
N ILE A 92 6.09 -1.51 -4.10
CA ILE A 92 5.68 -2.79 -4.68
C ILE A 92 6.28 -2.98 -6.07
N ALA A 93 6.52 -4.23 -6.43
CA ALA A 93 6.57 -4.72 -7.80
C ALA A 93 6.09 -6.17 -7.70
N ASP A 94 4.94 -6.45 -8.30
CA ASP A 94 4.18 -7.72 -8.20
C ASP A 94 3.43 -8.01 -6.90
N CYS A 95 3.96 -7.65 -5.72
CA CYS A 95 3.20 -7.82 -4.48
C CYS A 95 2.00 -6.86 -4.42
N ALA A 96 0.95 -7.21 -3.67
CA ALA A 96 -0.20 -6.32 -3.48
C ALA A 96 0.10 -5.25 -2.42
N ALA A 97 -0.37 -4.03 -2.66
CA ALA A 97 -0.61 -3.03 -1.64
C ALA A 97 -2.08 -3.08 -1.22
N LEU A 98 -2.32 -3.24 0.07
CA LEU A 98 -3.66 -3.16 0.68
C LEU A 98 -3.80 -1.79 1.31
N TYR A 99 -4.78 -1.03 0.83
CA TYR A 99 -5.18 0.24 1.39
C TYR A 99 -6.40 -0.01 2.26
N LEU A 100 -6.25 0.15 3.58
CA LEU A 100 -7.33 0.01 4.53
C LEU A 100 -7.76 1.41 4.97
N PHE A 101 -9.06 1.64 5.00
CA PHE A 101 -9.63 2.89 5.50
C PHE A 101 -10.83 2.62 6.39
N ASP A 102 -10.79 3.19 7.59
CA ASP A 102 -11.91 3.29 8.49
C ASP A 102 -12.48 4.73 8.44
N PRO A 103 -13.62 4.95 7.76
CA PRO A 103 -14.25 6.26 7.71
C PRO A 103 -14.90 6.68 9.05
N ARG A 104 -15.18 5.73 9.96
CA ARG A 104 -15.85 6.01 11.23
C ARG A 104 -14.87 6.56 12.25
N ASN A 105 -13.69 5.95 12.35
CA ASN A 105 -12.66 6.34 13.31
C ASN A 105 -11.53 7.17 12.70
N SER A 106 -11.61 7.51 11.41
CA SER A 106 -10.56 8.24 10.68
C SER A 106 -9.19 7.57 10.84
N ALA A 107 -9.14 6.26 10.61
CA ALA A 107 -7.91 5.48 10.66
C ALA A 107 -7.60 4.89 9.28
N ILE A 108 -6.32 4.81 8.95
CA ILE A 108 -5.83 4.28 7.69
C ILE A 108 -4.76 3.22 7.92
N GLY A 109 -4.64 2.33 6.94
CA GLY A 109 -3.60 1.33 6.88
C GLY A 109 -3.06 1.15 5.47
N LEU A 110 -1.76 0.96 5.35
CA LEU A 110 -1.10 0.65 4.08
C LEU A 110 -0.18 -0.55 4.28
N VAL A 111 -0.51 -1.67 3.63
CA VAL A 111 0.10 -2.97 3.92
C VAL A 111 0.64 -3.62 2.64
N HIS A 112 1.91 -4.02 2.68
CA HIS A 112 2.57 -4.82 1.67
C HIS A 112 2.24 -6.31 1.87
N SER A 113 1.58 -6.93 0.90
CA SER A 113 1.23 -8.35 0.94
C SER A 113 1.66 -9.06 -0.34
N GLY A 114 2.83 -9.69 -0.30
CA GLY A 114 3.24 -10.70 -1.27
C GLY A 114 2.84 -12.11 -0.83
N LYS A 115 3.32 -13.15 -1.54
CA LYS A 115 3.07 -14.57 -1.19
C LYS A 115 3.39 -14.86 0.28
N LYS A 116 4.61 -14.50 0.74
CA LYS A 116 5.06 -14.80 2.12
C LYS A 116 4.22 -14.07 3.18
N GLY A 117 3.99 -12.76 3.01
CA GLY A 117 3.15 -11.98 3.92
C GLY A 117 1.71 -12.49 3.97
N THR A 118 1.16 -12.92 2.83
CA THR A 118 -0.17 -13.53 2.75
C THR A 118 -0.22 -14.86 3.49
N GLN A 119 0.78 -15.74 3.33
CA GLN A 119 0.89 -17.00 4.09
C GLN A 119 0.98 -16.75 5.60
N LEU A 120 1.64 -15.67 6.00
CA LEU A 120 1.75 -15.20 7.39
C LEU A 120 0.51 -14.39 7.85
N ARG A 121 -0.54 -14.31 7.03
CA ARG A 121 -1.81 -13.66 7.33
C ARG A 121 -1.70 -12.17 7.67
N ILE A 122 -0.80 -11.43 7.02
CA ILE A 122 -0.62 -10.00 7.30
C ILE A 122 -1.90 -9.17 7.14
N ALA A 123 -2.79 -9.54 6.20
CA ALA A 123 -4.09 -8.89 6.03
C ALA A 123 -4.98 -9.06 7.28
N THR A 124 -5.04 -10.29 7.83
CA THR A 124 -5.72 -10.56 9.12
C THR A 124 -5.12 -9.70 10.24
N LYS A 125 -3.78 -9.68 10.35
CA LYS A 125 -3.10 -8.92 11.41
C LYS A 125 -3.37 -7.42 11.31
N ALA A 126 -3.36 -6.86 10.11
CA ALA A 126 -3.68 -5.45 9.90
C ALA A 126 -5.10 -5.10 10.38
N VAL A 127 -6.10 -5.93 10.05
CA VAL A 127 -7.48 -5.70 10.52
C VAL A 127 -7.60 -5.83 12.05
N LEU A 128 -6.91 -6.81 12.66
CA LEU A 128 -6.89 -6.97 14.12
C LEU A 128 -6.20 -5.79 14.82
N GLU A 129 -5.09 -5.29 14.28
CA GLU A 129 -4.41 -4.11 14.82
C GLU A 129 -5.24 -2.83 14.61
N MET A 130 -5.98 -2.70 13.50
CA MET A 130 -6.95 -1.60 13.31
C MET A 130 -8.01 -1.62 14.42
N LYS A 131 -8.61 -2.79 14.68
CA LYS A 131 -9.59 -2.96 15.77
C LYS A 131 -9.00 -2.63 17.13
N LYS A 132 -7.79 -3.12 17.41
CA LYS A 132 -7.12 -2.96 18.70
C LYS A 132 -6.71 -1.51 18.99
N ASN A 133 -6.24 -0.77 17.98
CA ASN A 133 -5.63 0.54 18.19
C ASN A 133 -6.56 1.72 17.86
N PHE A 134 -7.59 1.51 17.04
CA PHE A 134 -8.51 2.57 16.60
C PHE A 134 -9.98 2.22 16.80
N GLU A 135 -10.27 1.10 17.48
CA GLU A 135 -11.64 0.61 17.70
C GLU A 135 -12.39 0.37 16.38
N SER A 136 -11.66 0.14 15.29
CA SER A 136 -12.23 -0.11 13.98
C SER A 136 -13.10 -1.36 13.97
N ASN A 137 -14.29 -1.22 13.41
CA ASN A 137 -15.16 -2.34 13.12
C ASN A 137 -14.85 -2.87 11.70
N PRO A 138 -14.49 -4.15 11.54
CA PRO A 138 -14.16 -4.72 10.23
C PRO A 138 -15.23 -4.49 9.13
N SER A 139 -16.52 -4.53 9.48
CA SER A 139 -17.61 -4.32 8.51
C SER A 139 -17.66 -2.88 7.98
N ASP A 140 -17.11 -1.93 8.73
CA ASP A 140 -17.04 -0.52 8.33
C ASP A 140 -15.84 -0.23 7.43
N LEU A 141 -14.79 -1.06 7.50
CA LEU A 141 -13.56 -0.91 6.73
C LEU A 141 -13.82 -0.97 5.22
N ILE A 142 -13.14 -0.08 4.51
CA ILE A 142 -12.99 -0.13 3.06
C ILE A 142 -11.58 -0.60 2.79
N VAL A 143 -11.45 -1.70 2.03
CA VAL A 143 -10.16 -2.26 1.66
C VAL A 143 -10.01 -2.28 0.15
N GLN A 144 -8.99 -1.61 -0.36
CA GLN A 144 -8.62 -1.62 -1.77
C GLN A 144 -7.33 -2.41 -1.97
N ILE A 145 -7.34 -3.33 -2.92
CA ILE A 145 -6.19 -4.13 -3.35
C ILE A 145 -5.64 -3.52 -4.65
N SER A 146 -4.35 -3.18 -4.66
CA SER A 146 -3.68 -2.59 -5.82
C SER A 146 -3.52 -3.58 -6.99
N PRO A 147 -3.12 -3.08 -8.18
CA PRO A 147 -2.48 -3.92 -9.19
C PRO A 147 -1.34 -4.74 -8.56
N CYS A 148 -1.30 -6.02 -8.90
CA CYS A 148 -0.31 -7.00 -8.41
C CYS A 148 -0.19 -8.14 -9.42
N ILE A 149 0.77 -9.05 -9.27
CA ILE A 149 0.96 -10.14 -10.22
C ILE A 149 -0.14 -11.19 -10.09
N ARG A 150 -0.55 -11.77 -11.23
CA ARG A 150 -1.65 -12.74 -11.33
C ARG A 150 -1.35 -13.80 -12.38
N PHE A 151 -2.17 -14.85 -12.42
CA PHE A 151 -2.22 -15.80 -13.52
C PHE A 151 -2.39 -15.08 -14.87
N PRO A 152 -1.73 -15.54 -15.96
CA PRO A 152 -0.82 -16.68 -16.04
C PRO A 152 0.63 -16.37 -15.63
N HIS A 153 0.95 -15.14 -15.24
CA HIS A 153 2.32 -14.70 -14.94
C HIS A 153 2.81 -15.12 -13.54
N TYR A 154 1.90 -15.60 -12.69
CA TYR A 154 2.24 -16.22 -11.41
C TYR A 154 1.19 -17.28 -11.06
N GLU A 155 1.62 -18.49 -10.74
CA GLU A 155 0.70 -19.60 -10.44
C GLU A 155 0.03 -19.51 -9.07
N VAL A 156 0.56 -18.68 -8.16
CA VAL A 156 0.02 -18.53 -6.81
C VAL A 156 -1.01 -17.40 -6.78
N ASP A 157 -2.27 -17.75 -6.52
CA ASP A 157 -3.34 -16.78 -6.31
C ASP A 157 -3.42 -16.31 -4.86
N PHE A 158 -2.41 -15.55 -4.45
CA PHE A 158 -2.39 -14.95 -3.10
C PHE A 158 -3.45 -13.83 -2.94
N VAL A 159 -4.06 -13.36 -4.03
CA VAL A 159 -5.12 -12.34 -3.95
C VAL A 159 -6.41 -12.96 -3.43
N SER A 160 -6.77 -14.16 -3.90
CA SER A 160 -7.88 -14.92 -3.31
C SER A 160 -7.67 -15.16 -1.82
N ASP A 161 -6.47 -15.59 -1.41
CA ASP A 161 -6.13 -15.79 0.01
C ASP A 161 -6.28 -14.49 0.82
N ILE A 162 -5.86 -13.35 0.30
CA ILE A 162 -6.04 -12.03 0.94
C ILE A 162 -7.52 -11.73 1.12
N ILE A 163 -8.34 -11.92 0.08
CA ILE A 163 -9.78 -11.65 0.12
C ILE A 163 -10.46 -12.55 1.17
N ASP A 164 -10.12 -13.83 1.21
CA ASP A 164 -10.67 -14.78 2.18
C ASP A 164 -10.24 -14.43 3.61
N GLN A 165 -9.00 -14.00 3.81
CA GLN A 165 -8.54 -13.48 5.10
C GLN A 165 -9.32 -12.25 5.55
N LEU A 166 -9.54 -11.28 4.66
CA LEU A 166 -10.31 -10.06 4.96
C LEU A 166 -11.77 -10.40 5.31
N LYS A 167 -12.42 -11.24 4.51
CA LYS A 167 -13.79 -11.71 4.77
C LYS A 167 -13.89 -12.47 6.10
N SER A 168 -12.90 -13.31 6.42
CA SER A 168 -12.87 -14.04 7.69
C SER A 168 -12.76 -13.12 8.92
N CYS A 169 -12.22 -11.91 8.75
CA CYS A 169 -12.21 -10.88 9.78
C CYS A 169 -13.51 -10.06 9.87
N GLY A 170 -14.46 -10.25 8.94
CA GLY A 170 -15.69 -9.48 8.85
C GLY A 170 -15.61 -8.24 7.97
N VAL A 171 -14.59 -8.12 7.11
CA VAL A 171 -14.52 -7.02 6.12
C VAL A 171 -15.49 -7.29 4.97
N GLU A 172 -16.42 -6.36 4.75
CA GLU A 172 -17.45 -6.49 3.72
C GLU A 172 -17.10 -5.75 2.42
N LYS A 173 -16.44 -4.58 2.53
CA LYS A 173 -16.18 -3.68 1.38
C LYS A 173 -14.75 -3.89 0.87
N ILE A 174 -14.58 -4.91 0.03
CA ILE A 174 -13.30 -5.27 -0.57
C ILE A 174 -13.33 -4.98 -2.06
N PHE A 175 -12.39 -4.16 -2.52
CA PHE A 175 -12.26 -3.74 -3.91
C PHE A 175 -10.93 -4.23 -4.47
N ASP A 176 -10.97 -5.07 -5.50
CA ASP A 176 -9.79 -5.51 -6.21
C ASP A 176 -9.64 -4.71 -7.52
N SER A 177 -8.45 -4.18 -7.80
CA SER A 177 -8.14 -3.58 -9.09
C SER A 177 -8.30 -4.56 -10.26
N GLY A 178 -8.10 -5.86 -10.01
CA GLY A 178 -8.11 -6.92 -11.03
C GLY A 178 -6.96 -6.83 -12.05
N LYS A 179 -6.03 -5.87 -11.90
CA LYS A 179 -4.95 -5.63 -12.86
C LYS A 179 -3.72 -6.45 -12.52
N CYS A 180 -3.08 -6.98 -13.56
CA CYS A 180 -1.82 -7.71 -13.46
C CYS A 180 -0.63 -6.82 -13.81
N THR A 181 0.34 -6.67 -12.90
CA THR A 181 1.56 -5.86 -13.11
C THR A 181 2.41 -6.40 -14.26
N ALA A 182 2.48 -7.72 -14.43
CA ALA A 182 3.23 -8.36 -15.50
C ALA A 182 2.58 -8.23 -16.89
N CYS A 183 1.26 -7.96 -16.96
CA CYS A 183 0.56 -7.80 -18.24
C CYS A 183 0.73 -6.41 -18.87
N GLN A 184 1.13 -5.40 -18.09
CA GLN A 184 1.16 -3.99 -18.50
C GLN A 184 2.49 -3.35 -18.09
N LEU A 185 3.60 -3.85 -18.65
CA LEU A 185 4.95 -3.42 -18.30
C LEU A 185 5.25 -1.97 -18.67
N GLU A 186 4.47 -1.38 -19.56
CA GLU A 186 4.52 0.05 -19.86
C GLU A 186 3.95 0.91 -18.72
N ARG A 187 3.07 0.34 -17.88
CA ARG A 187 2.41 1.03 -16.76
C ARG A 187 2.95 0.65 -15.40
N TYR A 188 3.43 -0.59 -15.23
CA TYR A 188 3.88 -1.11 -13.95
C TYR A 188 5.27 -1.72 -14.05
N PHE A 189 6.02 -1.68 -12.95
CA PHE A 189 7.18 -2.53 -12.74
C PHE A 189 6.74 -3.93 -12.32
N SER A 190 7.41 -4.95 -12.84
CA SER A 190 7.16 -6.35 -12.47
C SER A 190 8.47 -7.08 -12.21
N TYR A 191 8.69 -7.51 -10.96
CA TYR A 191 9.88 -8.23 -10.55
C TYR A 191 10.02 -9.56 -11.30
N ARG A 192 8.93 -10.30 -11.46
CA ARG A 192 8.89 -11.61 -12.12
C ARG A 192 9.12 -11.48 -13.61
N ALA A 193 8.38 -10.60 -14.29
CA ALA A 193 8.48 -10.45 -15.74
C ALA A 193 9.86 -9.91 -16.14
N GLU A 194 10.44 -9.03 -15.32
CA GLU A 194 11.73 -8.38 -15.58
C GLU A 194 12.90 -9.09 -14.88
N LYS A 195 12.70 -10.33 -14.42
CA LYS A 195 13.73 -11.22 -13.86
C LYS A 195 14.58 -10.57 -12.76
N GLY A 196 13.94 -9.78 -11.92
CA GLY A 196 14.54 -9.10 -10.77
C GLY A 196 15.23 -7.77 -11.08
N ASN A 197 15.49 -7.43 -12.33
CA ASN A 197 16.08 -6.15 -12.71
C ASN A 197 15.00 -5.11 -13.03
N THR A 198 14.33 -4.60 -12.00
CA THR A 198 13.25 -3.62 -12.15
C THR A 198 13.18 -2.61 -10.99
N GLY A 199 12.47 -1.51 -11.21
CA GLY A 199 12.13 -0.53 -10.20
C GLY A 199 11.01 -0.99 -9.26
N ARG A 200 10.45 -0.06 -8.50
CA ARG A 200 9.28 -0.29 -7.64
C ARG A 200 8.28 0.84 -7.83
N MET A 201 7.00 0.52 -7.82
CA MET A 201 5.96 1.52 -7.62
C MET A 201 5.91 1.92 -6.15
N TRP A 202 5.52 3.16 -5.88
CA TRP A 202 5.11 3.67 -4.58
C TRP A 202 3.60 3.55 -4.43
N ALA A 203 3.16 2.83 -3.40
CA ALA A 203 1.81 2.97 -2.88
C ALA A 203 1.84 3.98 -1.74
N VAL A 204 0.89 4.92 -1.71
CA VAL A 204 0.81 5.96 -0.68
C VAL A 204 -0.62 6.19 -0.20
N LEU A 205 -0.79 6.49 1.10
CA LEU A 205 -2.08 6.77 1.72
C LEU A 205 -1.90 7.71 2.91
N GLY A 206 -2.72 8.73 3.04
CA GLY A 206 -2.68 9.67 4.17
C GLY A 206 -4.02 10.34 4.45
N LEU A 207 -4.20 10.75 5.70
CA LEU A 207 -5.36 11.50 6.18
C LEU A 207 -5.08 13.00 6.16
N PHE A 208 -5.92 13.75 5.47
CA PHE A 208 -5.85 15.20 5.31
C PHE A 208 -7.25 15.80 5.50
N PRO A 209 -7.78 15.80 6.74
CA PRO A 209 -9.01 16.51 7.04
C PRO A 209 -8.86 18.01 6.72
N GLN A 210 -9.99 18.63 6.37
CA GLN A 210 -10.08 20.07 6.09
C GLN A 210 -9.92 20.90 7.36
#